data_AF-A0A1Q7UXT5-F1
#
_entry.id   AF-A0A1Q7UXT5-F1
#
_cell.length_a   1.000
_cell.length_b   1.000
_cell.length_c   1.000
_cell.angle_alpha   90.00
_cell.angle_beta   90.00
_cell.angle_gamma   90.00
#
_symmetry.space_group_name_H-M   'P 1'
#
loop_
_entity.id
_entity.type
_entity.pdbx_description
1 polymer ?
#
loop_
_entity_poly.entity_id
_entity_poly.type
_entity_poly.pdbx_seq_one_letter_code
_entity_poly.pdbx_strand_id
1 'polypeptide(L)'
;MEILRSSTPALLIPRPGPSAEQRTRTRLFQEKGWVDALDPDDVNSDTLAEAISRGLRSGPKARSQPSPDLGGLAAAVEQLVSLVRRVGQEQRLAPTAE
;
A
#
# COMPACT_ATOMS: atom_id res chain seq x y z
N MET A 1 0.61 -4.67 -1.85
CA MET A 1 0.39 -4.69 -0.38
C MET A 1 1.07 -5.87 0.31
N GLU A 2 1.16 -7.03 -0.34
CA GLU A 2 1.78 -8.23 0.24
C GLU A 2 3.20 -7.99 0.79
N ILE A 3 4.02 -7.21 0.09
CA ILE A 3 5.35 -6.81 0.58
C ILE A 3 5.29 -6.07 1.91
N LEU A 4 4.26 -5.25 2.16
CA LEU A 4 4.08 -4.57 3.46
C LEU A 4 3.57 -5.52 4.57
N ARG A 5 2.98 -6.66 4.20
CA ARG A 5 2.61 -7.74 5.14
C ARG A 5 3.81 -8.64 5.46
N SER A 6 4.78 -8.70 4.56
CA SER A 6 5.98 -9.51 4.72
C SER A 6 6.97 -8.89 5.71
N SER A 7 7.71 -9.74 6.41
CA SER A 7 8.92 -9.39 7.15
C SER A 7 10.19 -9.49 6.29
N THR A 8 10.06 -9.94 5.04
CA THR A 8 11.18 -10.08 4.11
C THR A 8 11.61 -8.70 3.60
N PRO A 9 12.89 -8.32 3.71
CA PRO A 9 13.41 -7.10 3.11
C PRO A 9 13.11 -7.04 1.61
N ALA A 10 12.68 -5.87 1.13
CA ALA A 10 12.32 -5.69 -0.27
C ALA A 10 12.85 -4.35 -0.80
N LEU A 11 13.33 -4.38 -2.04
CA LEU A 11 13.71 -3.22 -2.83
C LEU A 11 12.69 -3.02 -3.95
N LEU A 12 11.97 -1.91 -3.96
CA LEU A 12 10.98 -1.60 -5.00
C LEU A 12 11.61 -0.79 -6.12
N ILE A 13 11.36 -1.21 -7.36
CA ILE A 13 11.73 -0.48 -8.57
C ILE A 13 10.46 -0.37 -9.42
N PRO A 14 9.83 0.82 -9.52
CA PRO A 14 8.62 0.99 -10.31
C PRO A 14 8.94 0.88 -11.80
N ARG A 15 7.95 0.52 -12.62
CA ARG A 15 8.18 0.38 -14.06
C ARG A 15 8.45 1.76 -14.72
N PRO A 16 9.37 1.84 -15.71
CA PRO A 16 9.71 3.11 -16.36
C PRO A 16 8.59 3.69 -17.23
N GLY A 17 7.70 2.84 -17.79
CA GLY A 17 6.56 3.25 -18.63
C GLY A 17 5.46 4.03 -17.90
N PRO A 18 4.33 4.37 -18.56
CA PRO A 18 3.29 5.21 -17.99
C PRO A 18 2.60 4.52 -16.81
N SER A 19 3.15 4.72 -15.62
CA SER A 19 2.61 4.21 -14.37
C SER A 19 2.87 5.21 -13.24
N ALA A 20 2.22 6.37 -13.38
CA ALA A 20 2.24 7.42 -12.36
C ALA A 20 1.86 6.88 -10.97
N GLU A 21 0.91 5.93 -10.90
CA GLU A 21 0.54 5.26 -9.64
C GLU A 21 1.69 4.50 -9.00
N GLN A 22 2.44 3.70 -9.76
CA GLN A 22 3.54 2.91 -9.19
C GLN A 22 4.68 3.79 -8.69
N ARG A 23 5.07 4.81 -9.47
CA ARG A 23 6.09 5.78 -9.04
C ARG A 23 5.62 6.54 -7.80
N THR A 24 4.38 7.03 -7.80
CA THR A 24 3.78 7.72 -6.65
C THR A 24 3.79 6.85 -5.40
N ARG A 25 3.30 5.61 -5.50
CA ARG A 25 3.22 4.69 -4.37
C ARG A 25 4.60 4.32 -3.84
N THR A 26 5.56 4.04 -4.72
CA THR A 26 6.93 3.72 -4.34
C THR A 26 7.57 4.87 -3.57
N ARG A 27 7.47 6.10 -4.10
CA ARG A 27 7.97 7.31 -3.45
C ARG A 27 7.37 7.49 -2.05
N LEU A 28 6.05 7.41 -1.94
CA LEU A 28 5.36 7.56 -0.65
C LEU A 28 5.73 6.46 0.36
N PHE A 29 5.96 5.23 -0.09
CA PHE A 29 6.37 4.14 0.80
C PHE A 29 7.81 4.31 1.29
N GLN A 30 8.71 4.77 0.41
CA GLN A 30 10.09 5.07 0.77
C GLN A 30 10.18 6.25 1.75
N GLU A 31 9.44 7.33 1.50
CA GLU A 31 9.36 8.50 2.40
C GLU A 31 8.89 8.13 3.81
N LYS A 32 8.02 7.13 3.92
CA LYS A 32 7.52 6.59 5.20
C LYS A 32 8.43 5.52 5.82
N GLY A 33 9.56 5.20 5.17
CA GLY A 33 10.49 4.16 5.61
C GLY A 33 9.88 2.76 5.65
N TRP A 34 8.83 2.51 4.87
CA TRP A 34 8.16 1.20 4.83
C TRP A 34 8.89 0.21 3.92
N VAL A 35 9.59 0.71 2.92
CA VAL A 35 10.36 -0.07 1.94
C VAL A 35 11.59 0.71 1.49
N ASP A 36 12.60 0.01 1.01
CA ASP A 36 13.67 0.62 0.21
C ASP A 36 13.21 0.70 -1.26
N ALA A 37 13.68 1.71 -2.00
CA ALA A 37 13.34 1.88 -3.40
C ALA A 37 14.47 2.51 -4.22
N LEU A 38 14.45 2.26 -5.54
CA LEU A 38 15.24 2.96 -6.55
C LEU A 38 14.31 3.56 -7.60
N ASP A 39 14.62 4.77 -8.07
CA ASP A 39 13.96 5.33 -9.25
C ASP A 39 14.41 4.54 -10.49
N PRO A 40 13.49 4.11 -11.39
CA PRO A 40 13.84 3.33 -12.57
C PRO A 40 14.78 4.05 -13.52
N ASP A 41 14.81 5.39 -13.49
CA ASP A 41 15.68 6.18 -14.35
C ASP A 41 17.13 6.23 -13.78
N ASP A 42 17.32 5.85 -12.51
CA ASP A 42 18.61 5.79 -11.81
C ASP A 42 19.17 4.36 -11.67
N VAL A 43 18.52 3.36 -12.29
CA VAL A 43 18.93 1.94 -12.19
C VAL A 43 20.03 1.61 -13.19
N ASN A 44 21.17 1.19 -12.65
CA ASN A 44 22.24 0.50 -13.37
C ASN A 44 22.80 -0.63 -12.49
N SER A 45 23.80 -1.38 -13.00
CA SER A 45 24.40 -2.51 -12.28
C SER A 45 24.91 -2.12 -10.90
N ASP A 46 25.54 -0.95 -10.80
CA ASP A 46 26.25 -0.52 -9.60
C ASP A 46 25.27 0.00 -8.56
N THR A 47 24.31 0.84 -8.96
CA THR A 47 23.27 1.37 -8.07
C THR A 47 22.38 0.24 -7.53
N LEU A 48 22.05 -0.75 -8.37
CA LEU A 48 21.30 -1.92 -7.95
C LEU A 48 22.09 -2.81 -6.99
N ALA A 49 23.35 -3.13 -7.31
CA ALA A 49 24.20 -3.96 -6.46
C ALA A 49 24.43 -3.32 -5.08
N GLU A 50 24.64 -1.99 -5.04
CA GLU A 50 24.79 -1.25 -3.79
C GLU A 50 23.49 -1.31 -2.96
N ALA A 51 22.33 -1.06 -3.57
CA ALA A 51 21.05 -1.10 -2.90
C ALA A 51 20.73 -2.48 -2.31
N ILE A 52 20.96 -3.54 -3.08
CA ILE A 52 20.80 -4.92 -2.60
C ILE A 52 21.75 -5.20 -1.44
N SER A 53 23.04 -4.85 -1.58
CA SER A 53 24.05 -5.09 -0.55
C SER A 53 23.73 -4.34 0.75
N ARG A 54 23.24 -3.11 0.64
CA ARG A 54 22.76 -2.30 1.78
C ARG A 54 21.55 -2.93 2.46
N GLY A 55 20.59 -3.44 1.69
CA GLY A 55 19.43 -4.15 2.21
C GLY A 55 19.81 -5.41 2.98
N LEU A 56 20.74 -6.22 2.44
CA LEU A 56 21.20 -7.46 3.07
C LEU A 56 22.00 -7.20 4.37
N ARG A 57 22.81 -6.13 4.42
CA ARG A 57 23.58 -5.77 5.62
C ARG A 57 22.73 -5.24 6.77
N SER A 58 21.63 -4.56 6.47
CA SER A 58 20.85 -3.84 7.48
C SER A 58 19.95 -4.74 8.34
N GLY A 59 19.82 -6.02 7.99
CA GLY A 59 18.89 -6.94 8.66
C GLY A 59 17.42 -6.49 8.53
N PRO A 60 16.48 -7.14 9.24
CA PRO A 60 15.09 -6.69 9.28
C PRO A 60 15.02 -5.29 9.90
N LYS A 61 14.75 -4.26 9.08
CA LYS A 61 14.60 -2.90 9.56
C LYS A 61 13.34 -2.77 10.41
N ALA A 62 13.48 -2.20 11.61
CA ALA A 62 12.33 -1.65 12.31
C ALA A 62 11.74 -0.51 11.44
N ARG A 63 10.46 -0.60 11.11
CA ARG A 63 9.78 0.41 10.30
C ARG A 63 9.80 1.74 11.09
N SER A 64 10.26 2.82 10.47
CA SER A 64 10.35 4.13 11.13
C SER A 64 8.99 4.75 11.42
N GLN A 65 7.97 4.35 10.65
CA GLN A 65 6.57 4.71 10.87
C GLN A 65 5.67 3.48 10.91
N PRO A 66 4.54 3.54 11.63
CA PRO A 66 3.53 2.49 11.58
C PRO A 66 3.08 2.26 10.13
N SER A 67 2.94 0.99 9.77
CA SER A 67 2.47 0.59 8.44
C SER A 67 1.01 1.00 8.22
N PRO A 68 0.59 1.15 6.95
CA PRO A 68 -0.79 1.48 6.68
C PRO A 68 -1.69 0.34 7.15
N ASP A 69 -2.94 0.65 7.47
CA ASP A 69 -3.93 -0.39 7.68
C ASP A 69 -4.11 -1.19 6.37
N LEU A 70 -3.94 -2.50 6.46
CA LEU A 70 -4.05 -3.42 5.34
C LEU A 70 -5.39 -4.20 5.37
N GLY A 71 -6.25 -3.93 6.34
CA GLY A 71 -7.58 -4.52 6.55
C GLY A 71 -8.69 -3.93 5.66
N GLY A 72 -8.33 -3.24 4.57
CA GLY A 72 -9.28 -2.50 3.74
C GLY A 72 -10.48 -3.30 3.23
N LEU A 73 -10.34 -4.60 2.99
CA LEU A 73 -11.47 -5.45 2.60
C LEU A 73 -12.51 -5.58 3.73
N ALA A 74 -12.06 -5.89 4.95
CA ALA A 74 -12.95 -6.02 6.10
C ALA A 74 -13.65 -4.68 6.38
N ALA A 75 -12.90 -3.57 6.34
CA ALA A 75 -13.44 -2.23 6.47
C ALA A 75 -14.49 -1.93 5.37
N ALA A 76 -14.21 -2.27 4.12
CA ALA A 76 -15.15 -2.06 3.01
C ALA A 76 -16.44 -2.88 3.18
N VAL A 77 -16.34 -4.13 3.61
CA VAL A 77 -17.50 -4.99 3.89
C VAL A 77 -18.35 -4.41 5.00
N GLU A 78 -17.74 -3.99 6.12
CA GLU A 78 -18.44 -3.36 7.23
C GLU A 78 -19.21 -2.11 6.78
N GLN A 79 -18.55 -1.24 6.02
CA GLN A 79 -19.18 -0.03 5.47
C GLN A 79 -20.34 -0.37 4.54
N LEU A 80 -20.17 -1.33 3.64
CA LEU A 80 -21.21 -1.74 2.69
C LEU A 80 -22.43 -2.32 3.41
N VAL A 81 -22.22 -3.20 4.40
CA VAL A 81 -23.31 -3.78 5.20
C VAL A 81 -24.06 -2.71 5.98
N SER A 82 -23.34 -1.75 6.56
CA SER A 82 -23.94 -0.60 7.27
C SER A 82 -24.85 0.22 6.34
N LEU A 83 -24.38 0.51 5.12
CA LEU A 83 -25.15 1.25 4.12
C LEU A 83 -26.42 0.50 3.70
N VAL A 84 -26.32 -0.81 3.42
CA VAL A 84 -27.49 -1.63 3.04
C VAL A 84 -28.53 -1.65 4.16
N ARG A 85 -28.11 -1.80 5.42
CA ARG A 85 -29.03 -1.76 6.57
C ARG A 85 -29.75 -0.43 6.69
N ARG A 86 -29.02 0.68 6.54
CA ARG A 86 -29.59 2.03 6.59
C ARG A 86 -30.64 2.25 5.51
N VAL A 87 -30.32 1.93 4.25
CA VAL A 87 -31.27 2.06 3.12
C VAL A 87 -32.51 1.18 3.35
N GLY A 88 -32.32 -0.06 3.82
CA GLY A 88 -33.44 -0.97 4.12
C GLY A 88 -34.28 -0.55 5.33
N GLN A 89 -33.80 0.34 6.19
CA GLN A 89 -34.59 0.97 7.25
C GLN A 89 -35.35 2.18 6.70
N GLU A 90 -34.70 3.05 5.93
CA GLU A 90 -35.32 4.21 5.29
C GLU A 90 -36.50 3.81 4.37
N GLN A 91 -36.35 2.74 3.60
CA GLN A 91 -37.43 2.21 2.74
C GLN A 91 -38.61 1.63 3.53
N ARG A 92 -38.38 1.09 4.73
CA ARG A 92 -39.44 0.56 5.60
C ARG A 92 -40.21 1.64 6.35
N LEU A 93 -39.59 2.80 6.54
CA LEU A 93 -40.17 3.97 7.20
C LEU A 93 -40.85 4.92 6.20
N ALA A 94 -40.69 4.71 4.89
CA ALA A 94 -41.38 5.49 3.87
C ALA A 94 -42.89 5.19 3.89
N PRO A 95 -43.76 6.22 3.97
CA PRO A 95 -45.20 6.01 4.01
C PRO A 95 -45.69 5.41 2.68
N THR A 96 -46.53 4.40 2.77
CA THR A 96 -47.28 3.88 1.61
C THR A 96 -48.19 5.01 1.11
N ALA A 97 -47.96 5.49 -0.11
CA ALA A 97 -48.88 6.41 -0.76
C ALA A 97 -50.17 5.64 -1.09
N GLU A 98 -51.25 5.95 -0.37
CA GLU A 98 -52.65 5.65 -0.77
C GLU A 98 -53.12 6.59 -1.87
#